data_AF-E9F3N4-F1
#
_entry.id   AF-E9F3N4-F1
#
_cell.length_a   1.000
_cell.length_b   1.000
_cell.length_c   1.000
_cell.angle_alpha   90.00
_cell.angle_beta   90.00
_cell.angle_gamma   90.00
#
_symmetry.space_group_name_H-M   'P 1'
#
loop_
_entity.id
_entity.type
_entity.pdbx_description
1 polymer ?
#
loop_
_entity_poly.entity_id
_entity_poly.type
_entity_poly.pdbx_seq_one_letter_code
_entity_poly.pdbx_strand_id
1 'polypeptide(L)'
;MLPQSVYADLDTECLRPTEDLQRVHGSLFNQQDGIPVPATAIFGRMGNDPDFEHSIPNAWMASTPGHRFFLAALQDFMDLYNQTTREGPEFPDPESVTGPVALRDSLARYESNRVLHGPGISDAVAGLARGGPFPHTPAEEPRVLLLPSHALYAYSWGGDGEDVRDMCWVVNDGFDAGRCKERLDTRGRGSISITYWSHTHSPTGHDEENMKHITE
;
A
#
# COMPACT_ATOMS: atom_id res chain seq x y z
N MET A 1 12.29 12.57 10.08
CA MET A 1 12.28 12.85 8.61
C MET A 1 11.53 11.69 7.95
N LEU A 2 10.74 11.97 6.93
CA LEU A 2 9.70 11.08 6.37
C LEU A 2 10.26 10.24 5.21
N PRO A 3 9.50 9.25 4.68
CA PRO A 3 9.84 8.64 3.39
C PRO A 3 10.12 9.73 2.35
N GLN A 4 11.23 9.60 1.62
CA GLN A 4 11.65 10.59 0.61
C GLN A 4 10.86 10.44 -0.70
N SER A 5 10.03 9.40 -0.82
CA SER A 5 9.20 9.13 -2.00
C SER A 5 7.89 8.48 -1.58
N VAL A 6 6.78 8.99 -2.14
CA VAL A 6 5.42 8.52 -1.93
C VAL A 6 4.80 8.25 -3.30
N TYR A 7 4.11 7.13 -3.42
CA TYR A 7 3.19 6.80 -4.51
C TYR A 7 1.76 6.87 -3.96
N ALA A 8 0.84 7.45 -4.72
CA ALA A 8 -0.59 7.43 -4.42
C ALA A 8 -1.39 7.46 -5.73
N ASP A 9 -2.52 6.75 -5.75
CA ASP A 9 -3.47 6.79 -6.86
C ASP A 9 -4.15 8.17 -6.96
N LEU A 10 -4.56 8.54 -8.18
CA LEU A 10 -5.12 9.87 -8.48
C LEU A 10 -6.48 10.13 -7.83
N ASP A 11 -7.22 9.07 -7.47
CA ASP A 11 -8.52 9.13 -6.81
C ASP A 11 -8.42 9.07 -5.27
N THR A 12 -7.20 9.22 -4.74
CA THR A 12 -6.97 9.33 -3.30
C THR A 12 -7.28 10.74 -2.81
N GLU A 13 -8.26 10.88 -1.92
CA GLU A 13 -8.52 12.14 -1.22
C GLU A 13 -7.52 12.31 -0.07
N CYS A 14 -6.77 13.41 -0.11
CA CYS A 14 -5.82 13.78 0.95
C CYS A 14 -6.55 14.49 2.09
N LEU A 15 -6.69 13.82 3.24
CA LEU A 15 -7.34 14.38 4.43
C LEU A 15 -6.38 15.19 5.30
N ARG A 16 -5.10 14.80 5.30
CA ARG A 16 -4.01 15.43 6.06
C ARG A 16 -2.68 15.31 5.31
N PRO A 17 -1.69 16.17 5.62
CA PRO A 17 -0.34 16.01 5.11
C PRO A 17 0.23 14.64 5.51
N THR A 18 0.90 13.95 4.59
CA THR A 18 1.59 12.68 4.85
C THR A 18 2.64 12.82 5.97
N GLU A 19 3.17 14.02 6.15
CA GLU A 19 4.08 14.40 7.23
C GLU A 19 3.51 14.11 8.62
N ASP A 20 2.19 14.09 8.74
CA ASP A 20 1.49 13.84 9.99
C ASP A 20 1.48 12.36 10.39
N LEU A 21 1.83 11.43 9.49
CA LEU A 21 1.90 10.00 9.80
C LEU A 21 2.74 9.72 11.04
N GLN A 22 3.93 10.32 11.14
CA GLN A 22 4.81 10.13 12.29
C GLN A 22 4.23 10.77 13.56
N ARG A 23 3.50 11.88 13.43
CA ARG A 23 2.90 12.57 14.58
C ARG A 23 1.67 11.83 15.11
N VAL A 24 0.85 11.29 14.22
CA VAL A 24 -0.42 10.63 14.54
C VAL A 24 -0.20 9.16 14.91
N HIS A 25 0.72 8.47 14.23
CA HIS A 25 0.99 7.04 14.41
C HIS A 25 2.41 6.76 14.92
N GLY A 26 3.00 7.70 15.66
CA GLY A 26 4.42 7.67 16.06
C GLY A 26 4.89 6.42 16.80
N SER A 27 3.99 5.70 17.48
CA SER A 27 4.29 4.40 18.10
C SER A 27 4.74 3.34 17.10
N LEU A 28 4.27 3.41 15.85
CA LEU A 28 4.66 2.49 14.77
C LEU A 28 6.03 2.84 14.19
N PHE A 29 6.42 4.11 14.25
CA PHE A 29 7.68 4.60 13.70
C PHE A 29 8.86 4.42 14.68
N ASN A 30 8.58 4.20 15.97
CA ASN A 30 9.53 3.89 17.04
C ASN A 30 10.83 4.70 16.95
N GLN A 31 10.86 5.89 17.57
CA GLN A 31 12.08 6.67 17.73
C GLN A 31 12.11 7.37 19.09
N GLN A 32 13.16 7.08 19.87
CA GLN A 32 13.90 8.15 20.53
C GLN A 32 14.42 9.06 19.40
N ASP A 33 14.14 10.37 19.46
CA ASP A 33 14.85 11.43 18.73
C ASP A 33 14.54 11.74 17.23
N GLY A 34 13.39 11.32 16.69
CA GLY A 34 12.83 11.95 15.47
C GLY A 34 13.59 11.73 14.15
N ILE A 35 14.56 10.82 14.13
CA ILE A 35 15.32 10.44 12.93
C ILE A 35 14.47 9.43 12.12
N PRO A 36 14.33 9.54 10.78
CA PRO A 36 13.73 8.46 9.99
C PRO A 36 14.50 7.20 10.27
N VAL A 37 13.82 6.08 10.46
CA VAL A 37 14.55 4.83 10.42
C VAL A 37 14.98 4.57 8.98
N PRO A 38 16.29 4.50 8.69
CA PRO A 38 16.74 4.26 7.34
C PRO A 38 16.25 2.89 6.86
N ALA A 39 16.19 2.71 5.55
CA ALA A 39 15.66 1.49 4.94
C ALA A 39 14.24 1.13 5.46
N THR A 40 13.28 2.07 5.36
CA THR A 40 11.87 1.80 5.70
C THR A 40 10.98 1.87 4.46
N ALA A 41 10.10 0.88 4.29
CA ALA A 41 8.95 0.91 3.39
C ALA A 41 7.64 0.91 4.20
N ILE A 42 6.64 1.66 3.75
CA ILE A 42 5.38 1.90 4.45
C ILE A 42 4.23 1.57 3.52
N PHE A 43 3.28 0.80 4.02
CA PHE A 43 2.08 0.37 3.31
C PHE A 43 0.83 0.65 4.15
N GLY A 44 -0.28 0.90 3.47
CA GLY A 44 -1.60 0.91 4.11
C GLY A 44 -2.20 -0.48 4.20
N ARG A 45 -3.09 -0.67 5.18
CA ARG A 45 -3.89 -1.89 5.31
C ARG A 45 -5.35 -1.56 5.02
N MET A 46 -6.01 -2.41 4.24
CA MET A 46 -7.44 -2.33 3.95
C MET A 46 -8.18 -3.25 4.92
N GLY A 47 -9.05 -2.66 5.74
CA GLY A 47 -9.82 -3.40 6.73
C GLY A 47 -8.96 -4.16 7.75
N ASN A 48 -9.61 -4.96 8.57
CA ASN A 48 -8.94 -5.72 9.64
C ASN A 48 -8.69 -7.19 9.27
N ASP A 49 -9.39 -7.72 8.27
CA ASP A 49 -9.24 -9.10 7.81
C ASP A 49 -7.90 -9.31 7.08
N PRO A 50 -6.96 -10.11 7.64
CA PRO A 50 -5.70 -10.44 6.97
C PRO A 50 -5.87 -11.34 5.75
N ASP A 51 -6.94 -12.12 5.70
CA ASP A 51 -7.16 -13.14 4.66
C ASP A 51 -7.81 -12.52 3.42
N PHE A 52 -8.35 -11.31 3.54
CA PHE A 52 -8.84 -10.54 2.41
C PHE A 52 -7.73 -10.32 1.37
N GLU A 53 -8.01 -10.70 0.12
CA GLU A 53 -7.05 -10.67 -1.01
C GLU A 53 -6.50 -9.28 -1.28
N HIS A 54 -7.33 -8.24 -1.12
CA HIS A 54 -6.93 -6.84 -1.29
C HIS A 54 -6.64 -6.14 0.05
N SER A 55 -6.29 -6.90 1.11
CA SER A 55 -5.97 -6.35 2.45
C SER A 55 -4.75 -5.42 2.48
N ILE A 56 -3.93 -5.42 1.43
CA ILE A 56 -2.81 -4.49 1.23
C ILE A 56 -2.92 -3.89 -0.17
N PRO A 57 -3.73 -2.84 -0.36
CA PRO A 57 -3.85 -2.18 -1.66
C PRO A 57 -2.54 -1.54 -2.09
N ASN A 58 -2.26 -1.60 -3.39
CA ASN A 58 -1.15 -0.93 -4.04
C ASN A 58 -1.47 0.52 -4.45
N ALA A 59 -2.50 1.13 -3.85
CA ALA A 59 -2.98 2.49 -4.14
C ALA A 59 -2.23 3.59 -3.37
N TRP A 60 -1.48 3.24 -2.31
CA TRP A 60 -0.63 4.16 -1.56
C TRP A 60 0.57 3.40 -0.99
N MET A 61 1.77 3.90 -1.25
CA MET A 61 3.03 3.32 -0.76
C MET A 61 4.06 4.42 -0.51
N ALA A 62 4.92 4.26 0.47
CA ALA A 62 6.01 5.19 0.68
C ALA A 62 7.30 4.47 1.08
N SER A 63 8.46 4.98 0.68
CA SER A 63 9.72 4.35 1.07
C SER A 63 10.94 5.26 1.03
N THR A 64 12.00 4.81 1.67
CA THR A 64 13.35 5.32 1.42
C THR A 64 13.89 4.79 0.07
N PRO A 65 14.63 5.58 -0.70
CA PRO A 65 15.19 5.14 -1.99
C PRO A 65 15.99 3.84 -1.87
N GLY A 66 15.84 2.94 -2.84
CA GLY A 66 16.57 1.66 -2.87
C GLY A 66 16.12 0.62 -1.85
N HIS A 67 14.93 0.78 -1.24
CA HIS A 67 14.42 -0.19 -0.29
C HIS A 67 14.30 -1.59 -0.90
N ARG A 68 14.94 -2.57 -0.27
CA ARG A 68 15.14 -3.91 -0.80
C ARG A 68 13.85 -4.70 -1.05
N PHE A 69 12.77 -4.36 -0.34
CA PHE A 69 11.45 -4.93 -0.58
C PHE A 69 11.00 -4.80 -2.04
N PHE A 70 11.08 -3.61 -2.64
CA PHE A 70 10.59 -3.40 -4.02
C PHE A 70 11.43 -4.17 -5.04
N LEU A 71 12.72 -4.35 -4.77
CA LEU A 71 13.60 -5.19 -5.60
C LEU A 71 13.25 -6.68 -5.46
N ALA A 72 12.88 -7.13 -4.26
CA ALA A 72 12.39 -8.49 -4.04
C ALA A 72 11.04 -8.73 -4.74
N ALA A 73 10.09 -7.80 -4.61
CA ALA A 73 8.80 -7.89 -5.30
C ALA A 73 8.96 -7.89 -6.83
N LEU A 74 9.90 -7.10 -7.37
CA LEU A 74 10.24 -7.15 -8.79
C LEU A 74 10.84 -8.50 -9.19
N GLN A 75 11.71 -9.08 -8.36
CA GLN A 75 12.26 -10.42 -8.61
C GLN A 75 11.15 -11.48 -8.62
N ASP A 76 10.22 -11.43 -7.67
CA ASP A 76 9.05 -12.33 -7.62
C ASP A 76 8.23 -12.25 -8.92
N PHE A 77 7.98 -11.03 -9.42
CA PHE A 77 7.31 -10.82 -10.71
C PHE A 77 8.12 -11.40 -11.88
N MET A 78 9.43 -11.18 -11.91
CA MET A 78 10.29 -11.70 -12.98
C MET A 78 10.32 -13.24 -12.99
N ASP A 79 10.31 -13.86 -11.82
CA ASP A 79 10.26 -15.32 -11.68
C ASP A 79 8.92 -15.87 -12.19
N LEU A 80 7.81 -15.24 -11.79
CA LEU A 80 6.47 -15.55 -12.32
C LEU A 80 6.41 -15.40 -13.83
N TYR A 81 6.85 -14.25 -14.37
CA TYR A 81 6.86 -13.97 -15.80
C TYR A 81 7.64 -15.03 -16.59
N ASN A 82 8.83 -15.39 -16.11
CA ASN A 82 9.66 -16.41 -16.74
C ASN A 82 9.02 -17.80 -16.69
N GLN A 83 8.32 -18.13 -15.60
CA GLN A 83 7.59 -19.39 -15.48
C GLN A 83 6.39 -19.44 -16.45
N THR A 84 5.52 -18.43 -16.42
CA THR A 84 4.35 -18.33 -17.31
C THR A 84 4.77 -18.38 -18.78
N THR A 85 5.81 -17.63 -19.18
CA THR A 85 6.28 -17.63 -20.58
C THR A 85 6.79 -19.01 -21.04
N ARG A 86 7.27 -19.87 -20.13
CA ARG A 86 7.71 -21.24 -20.44
C ARG A 86 6.56 -22.24 -20.52
N GLU A 87 5.56 -22.10 -19.67
CA GLU A 87 4.45 -23.06 -19.52
C GLU A 87 3.26 -22.76 -20.45
N GLY A 88 3.10 -21.49 -20.85
CA GLY A 88 2.05 -21.01 -21.76
C GLY A 88 1.72 -19.54 -21.45
N PRO A 89 1.59 -18.65 -22.44
CA PRO A 89 1.58 -17.19 -22.24
C PRO A 89 0.29 -16.62 -21.61
N GLU A 90 -0.56 -17.47 -21.02
CA GLU A 90 -1.76 -17.01 -20.33
C GLU A 90 -1.38 -16.50 -18.95
N PHE A 91 -1.34 -15.17 -18.82
CA PHE A 91 -1.06 -14.53 -17.55
C PHE A 91 -2.28 -14.59 -16.62
N PRO A 92 -2.07 -14.74 -15.31
CA PRO A 92 -3.12 -14.54 -14.31
C PRO A 92 -3.73 -13.14 -14.37
N ASP A 93 -4.79 -12.92 -13.59
CA ASP A 93 -5.42 -11.61 -13.46
C ASP A 93 -4.39 -10.53 -12.99
N PRO A 94 -4.55 -9.26 -13.40
CA PRO A 94 -3.60 -8.21 -13.03
C PRO A 94 -3.39 -8.05 -11.53
N GLU A 95 -4.40 -8.34 -10.71
CA GLU A 95 -4.32 -8.16 -9.26
C GLU A 95 -3.36 -9.18 -8.61
N SER A 96 -3.32 -10.42 -9.12
CA SER A 96 -2.40 -11.48 -8.71
C SER A 96 -1.00 -11.41 -9.32
N VAL A 97 -0.81 -10.62 -10.38
CA VAL A 97 0.51 -10.44 -11.02
C VAL A 97 1.23 -9.19 -10.50
N THR A 98 0.56 -8.04 -10.44
CA THR A 98 1.18 -6.76 -10.03
C THR A 98 0.31 -5.89 -9.11
N GLY A 99 -0.93 -6.30 -8.83
CA GLY A 99 -1.86 -5.55 -7.99
C GLY A 99 -1.80 -5.89 -6.50
N PRO A 100 -2.89 -5.63 -5.75
CA PRO A 100 -2.95 -5.81 -4.30
C PRO A 100 -2.62 -7.23 -3.83
N VAL A 101 -3.06 -8.25 -4.57
CA VAL A 101 -2.84 -9.65 -4.21
C VAL A 101 -1.35 -9.99 -4.32
N ALA A 102 -0.73 -9.63 -5.46
CA ALA A 102 0.70 -9.79 -5.67
C ALA A 102 1.55 -9.07 -4.60
N LEU A 103 1.15 -7.84 -4.25
CA LEU A 103 1.84 -7.03 -3.24
C LEU A 103 1.75 -7.67 -1.85
N ARG A 104 0.55 -8.09 -1.44
CA ARG A 104 0.33 -8.78 -0.15
C ARG A 104 1.18 -10.03 -0.04
N ASP A 105 1.16 -10.86 -1.07
CA ASP A 105 1.89 -12.12 -1.08
C ASP A 105 3.41 -11.90 -1.09
N SER A 106 3.89 -10.89 -1.83
CA SER A 106 5.30 -10.48 -1.81
C SER A 106 5.73 -9.99 -0.43
N LEU A 107 4.87 -9.25 0.29
CA LEU A 107 5.13 -8.81 1.65
C LEU A 107 5.25 -9.99 2.62
N ALA A 108 4.32 -10.94 2.53
CA ALA A 108 4.32 -12.15 3.35
C ALA A 108 5.58 -12.99 3.11
N ARG A 109 5.99 -13.18 1.84
CA ARG A 109 7.24 -13.87 1.48
C ARG A 109 8.46 -13.12 1.98
N TYR A 110 8.50 -11.80 1.82
CA TYR A 110 9.63 -10.97 2.25
C TYR A 110 9.86 -11.05 3.76
N GLU A 111 8.80 -10.93 4.57
CA GLU A 111 8.89 -11.05 6.02
C GLU A 111 9.23 -12.48 6.45
N SER A 112 8.63 -13.50 5.81
CA SER A 112 8.94 -14.91 6.11
C SER A 112 10.41 -15.24 5.83
N ASN A 113 10.95 -14.78 4.69
CA ASN A 113 12.37 -14.95 4.36
C ASN A 113 13.27 -14.23 5.36
N ARG A 114 12.87 -13.04 5.83
CA ARG A 114 13.59 -12.32 6.90
C ARG A 114 13.65 -13.12 8.21
N VAL A 115 12.56 -13.77 8.59
CA VAL A 115 12.51 -14.61 9.80
C VAL A 115 13.37 -15.86 9.64
N LEU A 116 13.32 -16.52 8.48
CA LEU A 116 14.02 -17.79 8.24
C LEU A 116 15.52 -17.63 7.94
N HIS A 117 15.90 -16.58 7.22
CA HIS A 117 17.25 -16.39 6.67
C HIS A 117 17.95 -15.14 7.21
N GLY A 118 17.31 -14.41 8.13
CA GLY A 118 17.81 -13.14 8.65
C GLY A 118 17.60 -11.98 7.68
N PRO A 119 18.16 -10.78 7.95
CA PRO A 119 17.99 -9.58 7.12
C PRO A 119 18.72 -9.65 5.76
N GLY A 120 19.36 -10.79 5.46
CA GLY A 120 19.96 -11.06 4.17
C GLY A 120 18.90 -11.05 3.06
N ILE A 121 19.26 -10.48 1.92
CA ILE A 121 18.47 -10.57 0.69
C ILE A 121 19.08 -11.63 -0.22
N SER A 122 18.28 -12.22 -1.10
CA SER A 122 18.79 -13.19 -2.08
C SER A 122 19.90 -12.57 -2.93
N ASP A 123 20.82 -13.39 -3.44
CA ASP A 123 21.96 -12.91 -4.25
C ASP A 123 21.50 -12.12 -5.48
N ALA A 124 20.34 -12.47 -6.05
CA ALA A 124 19.71 -11.74 -7.15
C ALA A 124 19.30 -10.32 -6.74
N VAL A 125 18.58 -10.17 -5.64
CA VAL A 125 18.17 -8.86 -5.08
C VAL A 125 19.40 -8.06 -4.66
N ALA A 126 20.44 -8.72 -4.13
CA ALA A 126 21.72 -8.09 -3.78
C ALA A 126 22.48 -7.61 -5.03
N GLY A 127 22.35 -8.31 -6.15
CA GLY A 127 22.85 -7.90 -7.46
C GLY A 127 22.13 -6.65 -7.97
N LEU A 128 20.79 -6.65 -7.94
CA LEU A 128 19.97 -5.50 -8.34
C LEU A 128 20.27 -4.26 -7.51
N ALA A 129 20.39 -4.41 -6.19
CA ALA A 129 20.72 -3.31 -5.29
C ALA A 129 22.13 -2.74 -5.53
N ARG A 130 23.10 -3.58 -5.89
CA ARG A 130 24.48 -3.16 -6.19
C ARG A 130 24.61 -2.45 -7.55
N GLY A 131 23.82 -2.86 -8.54
CA GLY A 131 23.85 -2.28 -9.89
C GLY A 131 22.97 -1.03 -10.06
N GLY A 132 22.09 -0.75 -9.10
CA GLY A 132 21.17 0.38 -9.16
C GLY A 132 21.80 1.74 -8.82
N PRO A 133 21.13 2.86 -9.15
CA PRO A 133 21.63 4.23 -8.87
C PRO A 133 21.50 4.64 -7.40
N PHE A 134 21.07 3.73 -6.51
CA PHE A 134 20.74 4.04 -5.13
C PHE A 134 21.99 3.99 -4.24
N PRO A 135 22.14 4.91 -3.27
CA PRO A 135 23.27 4.90 -2.36
C PRO A 135 23.39 3.54 -1.67
N HIS A 136 24.59 2.98 -1.65
CA HIS A 136 24.90 1.82 -0.82
C HIS A 136 24.91 2.27 0.64
N THR A 137 23.76 2.33 1.28
CA THR A 137 23.72 2.43 2.73
C THR A 137 24.26 1.12 3.31
N PRO A 138 25.10 1.17 4.37
CA PRO A 138 25.47 0.00 5.16
C PRO A 138 24.22 -0.83 5.50
N ALA A 139 24.40 -2.12 5.78
CA ALA A 139 23.32 -3.06 6.06
C ALA A 139 22.56 -2.69 7.35
N GLU A 140 21.78 -1.62 7.31
CA GLU A 140 20.70 -1.36 8.24
C GLU A 140 19.57 -2.31 7.88
N GLU A 141 18.98 -2.93 8.89
CA GLU A 141 17.93 -3.92 8.70
C GLU A 141 16.71 -3.25 8.03
N PRO A 142 16.37 -3.63 6.78
CA PRO A 142 15.24 -3.03 6.09
C PRO A 142 13.94 -3.39 6.80
N ARG A 143 13.10 -2.39 7.07
CA ARG A 143 11.85 -2.53 7.80
C ARG A 143 10.66 -2.24 6.90
N VAL A 144 9.66 -3.11 6.98
CA VAL A 144 8.34 -2.85 6.42
C VAL A 144 7.42 -2.43 7.55
N LEU A 145 6.76 -1.29 7.40
CA LEU A 145 5.72 -0.82 8.30
C LEU A 145 4.37 -0.95 7.61
N LEU A 146 3.47 -1.72 8.22
CA LEU A 146 2.07 -1.78 7.81
C LEU A 146 1.25 -0.88 8.75
N LEU A 147 0.60 0.13 8.21
CA LEU A 147 -0.20 1.08 8.98
C LEU A 147 -1.56 0.47 9.38
N PRO A 148 -2.21 0.99 10.43
CA PRO A 148 -3.54 0.57 10.84
C PRO A 148 -4.55 0.82 9.71
N SER A 149 -5.63 0.05 9.71
CA SER A 149 -6.63 0.05 8.64
C SER A 149 -7.22 1.44 8.34
N HIS A 150 -7.42 2.25 9.38
CA HIS A 150 -7.99 3.59 9.25
C HIS A 150 -7.00 4.69 8.79
N ALA A 151 -5.70 4.41 8.74
CA ALA A 151 -4.69 5.45 8.55
C ALA A 151 -4.67 5.99 7.11
N LEU A 152 -4.69 5.09 6.12
CA LEU A 152 -4.63 5.44 4.69
C LEU A 152 -5.90 5.04 3.92
N TYR A 153 -6.54 3.96 4.36
CA TYR A 153 -7.72 3.38 3.72
C TYR A 153 -8.90 3.38 4.71
N ALA A 154 -9.32 4.59 5.10
CA ALA A 154 -10.33 4.76 6.13
C ALA A 154 -11.65 4.03 5.83
N TYR A 155 -12.02 3.94 4.55
CA TYR A 155 -13.11 3.11 4.05
C TYR A 155 -12.57 1.74 3.62
N SER A 156 -13.12 0.66 4.19
CA SER A 156 -12.77 -0.71 3.82
C SER A 156 -13.60 -1.22 2.64
N TRP A 157 -12.95 -1.89 1.69
CA TRP A 157 -13.63 -2.59 0.59
C TRP A 157 -14.07 -4.00 0.96
N GLY A 158 -13.50 -4.54 2.05
CA GLY A 158 -13.84 -5.84 2.60
C GLY A 158 -15.16 -5.83 3.38
N GLY A 159 -15.45 -6.95 4.04
CA GLY A 159 -16.70 -7.12 4.79
C GLY A 159 -16.91 -6.12 5.94
N ASP A 160 -15.83 -5.53 6.48
CA ASP A 160 -15.89 -4.54 7.55
C ASP A 160 -16.23 -3.11 7.08
N GLY A 161 -16.44 -2.90 5.77
CA GLY A 161 -16.99 -1.65 5.21
C GLY A 161 -18.40 -1.76 4.66
N GLU A 162 -19.05 -2.94 4.77
CA GLU A 162 -20.40 -3.19 4.25
C GLU A 162 -21.45 -2.21 4.80
N ASP A 163 -21.37 -1.85 6.09
CA ASP A 163 -22.35 -0.99 6.76
C ASP A 163 -22.35 0.47 6.28
N VAL A 164 -21.28 0.88 5.58
CA VAL A 164 -21.12 2.22 5.02
C VAL A 164 -21.00 2.21 3.50
N ARG A 165 -21.06 1.04 2.84
CA ARG A 165 -20.86 0.92 1.39
C ARG A 165 -21.83 1.79 0.58
N ASP A 166 -23.07 1.92 1.03
CA ASP A 166 -24.09 2.73 0.34
C ASP A 166 -23.75 4.22 0.25
N MET A 167 -22.96 4.75 1.18
CA MET A 167 -22.55 6.16 1.19
C MET A 167 -21.08 6.36 0.82
N CYS A 168 -20.24 5.34 1.00
CA CYS A 168 -18.79 5.44 0.81
C CYS A 168 -18.29 4.92 -0.54
N TRP A 169 -19.06 4.11 -1.25
CA TRP A 169 -18.61 3.59 -2.54
C TRP A 169 -18.98 4.54 -3.67
N VAL A 170 -17.98 5.03 -4.40
CA VAL A 170 -18.14 6.10 -5.41
C VAL A 170 -19.08 5.71 -6.56
N VAL A 171 -19.24 4.43 -6.88
CA VAL A 171 -20.14 3.99 -7.96
C VAL A 171 -21.58 3.79 -7.49
N ASN A 172 -21.86 4.00 -6.21
CA ASN A 172 -23.21 3.85 -5.65
C ASN A 172 -23.99 5.16 -5.79
N ASP A 173 -25.27 5.10 -6.14
CA ASP A 173 -26.15 6.27 -6.27
C ASP A 173 -26.26 7.06 -4.96
N GLY A 174 -26.07 6.39 -3.82
CA GLY A 174 -26.09 6.98 -2.49
C GLY A 174 -24.79 7.65 -2.04
N PHE A 175 -23.78 7.70 -2.91
CA PHE A 175 -22.45 8.21 -2.57
C PHE A 175 -22.50 9.64 -2.00
N ASP A 176 -21.85 9.80 -0.85
CA ASP A 176 -21.69 11.09 -0.18
C ASP A 176 -20.38 11.08 0.59
N ALA A 177 -19.35 11.70 0.00
CA ALA A 177 -18.00 11.76 0.56
C ALA A 177 -17.98 12.38 1.97
N GLY A 178 -18.81 13.41 2.20
CA GLY A 178 -18.90 14.11 3.49
C GLY A 178 -19.48 13.21 4.59
N ARG A 179 -20.65 12.61 4.32
CA ARG A 179 -21.29 11.66 5.26
C ARG A 179 -20.42 10.43 5.50
N CYS A 180 -19.75 9.93 4.47
CA CYS A 180 -18.79 8.84 4.61
C CYS A 180 -17.65 9.21 5.59
N LYS A 181 -17.01 10.38 5.40
CA LYS A 181 -15.93 10.87 6.26
C LYS A 181 -16.38 11.06 7.71
N GLU A 182 -17.57 11.62 7.91
CA GLU A 182 -18.16 11.77 9.25
C GLU A 182 -18.44 10.42 9.90
N ARG A 183 -19.06 9.48 9.18
CA ARG A 183 -19.44 8.16 9.70
C ARG A 183 -18.23 7.29 10.05
N LEU A 184 -17.13 7.45 9.32
CA LEU A 184 -15.86 6.78 9.58
C LEU A 184 -15.00 7.50 10.64
N ASP A 185 -15.40 8.69 11.09
CA ASP A 185 -14.64 9.55 11.99
C ASP A 185 -13.19 9.76 11.52
N THR A 186 -13.00 10.04 10.22
CA THR A 186 -11.66 10.16 9.62
C THR A 186 -10.83 11.25 10.32
N ARG A 187 -11.48 12.31 10.79
CA ARG A 187 -10.85 13.36 11.58
C ARG A 187 -10.45 12.87 12.96
N GLY A 188 -11.34 12.28 13.75
CA GLY A 188 -11.04 11.83 15.10
C GLY A 188 -10.01 10.70 15.14
N ARG A 189 -10.01 9.85 14.13
CA ARG A 189 -9.04 8.74 13.97
C ARG A 189 -7.71 9.15 13.35
N GLY A 190 -7.58 10.40 12.93
CA GLY A 190 -6.33 10.91 12.37
C GLY A 190 -5.97 10.33 11.01
N SER A 191 -6.96 9.89 10.21
CA SER A 191 -6.74 9.40 8.85
C SER A 191 -6.00 10.43 8.01
N ILE A 192 -5.01 9.97 7.25
CA ILE A 192 -4.20 10.76 6.34
C ILE A 192 -4.86 10.88 4.97
N SER A 193 -5.47 9.79 4.52
CA SER A 193 -6.17 9.72 3.25
C SER A 193 -7.39 8.83 3.33
N ILE A 194 -8.22 8.91 2.30
CA ILE A 194 -9.32 7.98 2.02
C ILE A 194 -9.40 7.77 0.51
N THR A 195 -9.82 6.58 0.10
CA THR A 195 -10.23 6.25 -1.27
C THR A 195 -11.64 5.67 -1.21
N TYR A 196 -12.48 6.05 -2.16
CA TYR A 196 -13.89 5.65 -2.25
C TYR A 196 -14.11 4.48 -3.20
N TRP A 197 -13.02 3.79 -3.58
CA TRP A 197 -12.99 2.61 -4.43
C TRP A 197 -13.57 2.83 -5.83
N SER A 198 -12.76 3.42 -6.71
CA SER A 198 -13.05 3.46 -8.14
C SER A 198 -12.25 2.36 -8.85
N HIS A 199 -12.93 1.35 -9.40
CA HIS A 199 -12.31 0.36 -10.30
C HIS A 199 -12.01 1.00 -11.68
N THR A 200 -11.23 2.09 -11.73
CA THR A 200 -10.97 2.88 -12.95
C THR A 200 -10.42 2.07 -14.12
N HIS A 201 -9.81 0.92 -13.85
CA HIS A 201 -9.36 -0.04 -14.86
C HIS A 201 -10.50 -0.84 -15.52
N SER A 202 -11.75 -0.68 -15.07
CA SER A 202 -12.94 -1.36 -15.59
C SER A 202 -13.95 -0.34 -16.15
N PRO A 203 -14.69 -0.67 -17.24
CA PRO A 203 -15.67 0.23 -17.84
C PRO A 203 -16.79 0.68 -16.90
N THR A 204 -17.11 -0.13 -15.88
CA THR A 204 -18.19 0.11 -14.91
C THR A 204 -17.68 0.54 -13.54
N GLY A 205 -16.38 0.78 -13.41
CA GLY A 205 -15.74 1.01 -12.13
C GLY A 205 -15.59 2.47 -11.71
N HIS A 206 -16.19 3.38 -12.45
CA HIS A 206 -16.15 4.80 -12.16
C HIS A 206 -17.49 5.45 -12.51
N ASP A 207 -17.85 6.50 -11.78
CA ASP A 207 -18.98 7.37 -12.10
C ASP A 207 -18.44 8.80 -12.21
N GLU A 208 -18.50 9.38 -13.41
CA GLU A 208 -17.89 10.69 -13.69
C GLU A 208 -18.47 11.83 -12.86
N GLU A 209 -19.75 11.75 -12.46
CA GLU A 209 -20.37 12.77 -11.62
C GLU A 209 -19.90 12.61 -10.18
N ASN A 210 -19.92 11.39 -9.64
CA ASN A 210 -19.50 11.12 -8.27
C ASN A 210 -18.01 11.40 -8.06
N MET A 211 -17.16 11.16 -9.06
CA MET A 211 -15.74 11.48 -9.00
C MET A 211 -15.45 12.98 -8.79
N LYS A 212 -16.38 13.89 -9.17
CA LYS A 212 -16.21 15.33 -8.93
C LYS A 212 -16.32 15.70 -7.45
N HIS A 213 -16.91 14.84 -6.62
CA HIS A 213 -17.09 15.09 -5.19
C HIS A 213 -15.89 14.65 -4.33
N ILE A 214 -14.84 14.10 -4.95
CA ILE A 214 -13.63 13.62 -4.27
C ILE A 214 -12.59 14.75 -4.08
N THR A 215 -12.79 15.92 -4.67
CA THR A 215 -11.80 17.03 -4.73
C THR A 215 -12.20 18.34 -4.03
N GLU A 216 -13.15 18.33 -3.09
CA GLU A 216 -13.49 19.50 -2.25
C GLU A 216 -12.86 19.47 -0.84
#